data_AF-A0A7J8Q0V3-F1
#
_entry.id   AF-A0A7J8Q0V3-F1
#
_cell.length_a   1.000
_cell.length_b   1.000
_cell.length_c   1.000
_cell.angle_alpha   90.00
_cell.angle_beta   90.00
_cell.angle_gamma   90.00
#
_symmetry.space_group_name_H-M   'P 1'
#
loop_
_entity.id
_entity.type
_entity.pdbx_description
1 polymer ?
#
loop_
_entity_poly.entity_id
_entity_poly.type
_entity_poly.pdbx_seq_one_letter_code
_entity_poly.pdbx_strand_id
1 'polypeptide(L)'
;MTLWQYPALGGIEYVRIFSTRNALWHTLYLFVYLVTVVIHHLLSGTAVAYSMFTGEAQLYTYMVLISEVTTPEIHLRWYLDTAGMKRSTAYLINGVVIFIGWLIARVLLFGYMFYHVYLHYDQVIKMHAFGFVLVFGVPSALGILNLMWFGKIIKGLAKTLAKRRSWTKELDSEN
;
A
#
# COMPACT_ATOMS: atom_id res chain seq x y z
N MET A 1 2.65 -2.69 -5.30
CA MET A 1 2.63 -2.86 -3.83
C MET A 1 4.01 -2.63 -3.20
N THR A 2 4.40 -1.38 -2.91
CA THR A 2 5.76 -0.99 -2.44
C THR A 2 5.93 -0.88 -0.92
N LEU A 3 5.07 -1.54 -0.16
CA LEU A 3 4.92 -1.29 1.27
C LEU A 3 5.76 -2.15 2.19
N TRP A 4 6.75 -2.90 1.71
CA TRP A 4 7.39 -3.83 2.63
C TRP A 4 8.30 -3.17 3.67
N GLN A 5 8.88 -1.99 3.45
CA GLN A 5 10.05 -1.65 4.27
C GLN A 5 10.39 -0.16 4.53
N TYR A 6 9.65 0.81 3.99
CA TYR A 6 9.79 2.22 4.43
C TYR A 6 8.72 2.57 5.45
N PRO A 7 9.08 2.85 6.72
CA PRO A 7 8.10 3.26 7.71
C PRO A 7 7.69 4.70 7.43
N ALA A 8 6.55 4.88 6.77
CA ALA A 8 5.78 6.14 6.71
C ALA A 8 5.30 6.64 8.11
N LEU A 9 5.94 6.16 9.19
CA LEU A 9 5.61 6.44 10.59
C LEU A 9 6.82 6.89 11.43
N GLY A 10 8.03 7.05 10.86
CA GLY A 10 9.19 7.36 11.70
C GLY A 10 10.51 7.67 10.99
N GLY A 11 10.50 8.49 9.92
CA GLY A 11 11.70 8.82 9.12
C GLY A 11 12.97 9.27 9.88
N ILE A 12 12.90 9.56 11.18
CA ILE A 12 14.07 9.88 12.03
C ILE A 12 14.73 8.61 12.61
N GLU A 13 13.98 7.56 12.92
CA GLU A 13 14.53 6.27 13.38
C GLU A 13 15.25 5.53 12.25
N TYR A 14 14.79 5.67 11.01
CA TYR A 14 15.42 5.00 9.86
C TYR A 14 16.82 5.53 9.58
N VAL A 15 17.03 6.86 9.64
CA VAL A 15 18.36 7.48 9.52
C VAL A 15 19.29 7.02 10.65
N ARG A 16 18.77 6.87 11.88
CA ARG A 16 19.55 6.32 13.00
C ARG A 16 19.87 4.84 12.85
N ILE A 17 18.96 4.02 12.33
CA ILE A 17 19.20 2.59 12.06
C ILE A 17 20.23 2.42 10.92
N PHE A 18 20.13 3.24 9.86
CA PHE A 18 21.09 3.27 8.77
C PHE A 18 22.48 3.78 9.21
N SER A 19 22.53 4.62 10.23
CA SER A 19 23.78 5.13 10.80
C SER A 19 24.46 4.15 11.77
N THR A 20 23.77 3.10 12.24
CA THR A 20 24.24 2.27 13.37
C THR A 20 24.43 0.79 13.05
N ARG A 21 24.05 0.30 11.87
CA ARG A 21 24.23 -1.10 11.44
C ARG A 21 25.26 -1.26 10.31
N ASN A 22 25.93 -2.42 10.34
CA ASN A 22 27.08 -2.78 9.50
C ASN A 22 26.69 -2.87 8.02
N ALA A 23 27.56 -2.45 7.10
CA ALA A 23 27.30 -2.41 5.65
C ALA A 23 26.77 -3.72 5.04
N LEU A 24 27.14 -4.88 5.59
CA LEU A 24 26.64 -6.19 5.18
C LEU A 24 25.12 -6.34 5.35
N TRP A 25 24.56 -5.84 6.45
CA TRP A 25 23.11 -5.88 6.68
C TRP A 25 22.34 -5.02 5.68
N HIS A 26 22.95 -3.91 5.25
CA HIS A 26 22.35 -3.01 4.28
C HIS A 26 22.33 -3.65 2.89
N THR A 27 23.45 -4.21 2.47
CA THR A 27 23.56 -4.91 1.18
C THR A 27 22.61 -6.10 1.12
N LEU A 28 22.53 -6.90 2.18
CA LEU A 28 21.61 -8.03 2.24
C LEU A 28 20.14 -7.59 2.18
N TYR A 29 19.78 -6.53 2.90
CA TYR A 29 18.43 -6.00 2.91
C TYR A 29 18.01 -5.44 1.54
N LEU A 30 18.87 -4.66 0.90
CA LEU A 30 18.63 -4.12 -0.44
C LEU A 30 18.53 -5.25 -1.48
N PHE A 31 19.34 -6.29 -1.34
CA PHE A 31 19.28 -7.47 -2.21
C PHE A 31 17.95 -8.22 -2.06
N VAL A 32 17.53 -8.53 -0.82
CA VAL A 32 16.24 -9.18 -0.55
C VAL A 32 15.08 -8.31 -1.04
N TYR A 33 15.16 -6.99 -0.84
CA TYR A 33 14.16 -6.04 -1.34
C TYR A 33 14.06 -6.09 -2.87
N LEU A 34 15.19 -5.99 -3.58
CA LEU A 34 15.21 -6.03 -5.04
C LEU A 34 14.63 -7.36 -5.57
N VAL A 35 15.05 -8.48 -4.99
CA VAL A 35 14.59 -9.81 -5.39
C VAL A 35 13.08 -9.95 -5.19
N THR A 36 12.55 -9.55 -4.04
CA THR A 36 11.11 -9.63 -3.77
C THR A 36 10.28 -8.74 -4.68
N VAL A 37 10.77 -7.54 -5.01
CA VAL A 37 10.13 -6.64 -5.97
C VAL A 37 10.12 -7.25 -7.36
N VAL A 38 11.25 -7.75 -7.85
CA VAL A 38 11.34 -8.38 -9.17
C VAL A 38 10.41 -9.58 -9.27
N ILE A 39 10.44 -10.48 -8.27
CA ILE A 39 9.56 -11.66 -8.24
C ILE A 39 8.08 -11.23 -8.22
N HIS A 40 7.71 -10.23 -7.41
CA HIS A 40 6.34 -9.73 -7.38
C HIS A 40 5.87 -9.20 -8.74
N HIS A 41 6.70 -8.41 -9.43
CA HIS A 41 6.33 -7.85 -10.74
C HIS A 41 6.29 -8.93 -11.82
N LEU A 42 7.17 -9.94 -11.77
CA LEU A 42 7.12 -11.10 -12.68
C LEU A 42 5.86 -11.94 -12.45
N LEU A 43 5.51 -12.21 -11.20
CA LEU A 43 4.28 -12.92 -10.84
C LEU A 43 3.03 -12.14 -11.27
N SER A 44 2.99 -10.83 -11.01
CA SER A 44 1.87 -9.99 -11.44
C SER A 44 1.78 -9.90 -12.96
N GLY A 45 2.90 -9.78 -13.66
CA GLY A 45 2.94 -9.79 -15.12
C GLY A 45 2.47 -11.11 -15.71
N THR A 46 2.82 -12.23 -15.06
CA THR A 46 2.35 -13.57 -15.45
C THR A 46 0.85 -13.73 -15.21
N ALA A 47 0.32 -13.24 -14.09
CA ALA A 47 -1.11 -13.25 -13.79
C ALA A 47 -1.93 -12.41 -14.78
N VAL A 48 -1.42 -11.23 -15.17
CA VAL A 48 -2.04 -10.38 -16.20
C VAL A 48 -1.96 -11.06 -17.57
N ALA A 49 -0.81 -11.60 -17.96
CA ALA A 49 -0.68 -12.31 -19.22
C ALA A 49 -1.66 -13.50 -19.28
N TYR A 50 -1.71 -14.30 -18.21
CA TYR A 50 -2.64 -15.42 -18.10
C TYR A 50 -4.09 -14.99 -18.30
N SER A 51 -4.58 -13.97 -17.57
CA SER A 51 -5.98 -13.53 -17.70
C SER A 51 -6.30 -12.96 -19.08
N MET A 52 -5.32 -12.34 -19.74
CA MET A 52 -5.47 -11.89 -21.13
C MET A 52 -5.52 -13.06 -22.12
N PHE A 53 -4.70 -14.11 -21.94
CA PHE A 53 -4.65 -15.26 -22.84
C PHE A 53 -5.84 -16.22 -22.68
N THR A 54 -6.31 -16.45 -21.46
CA THR A 54 -7.41 -17.41 -21.20
C THR A 54 -8.79 -16.76 -21.20
N GLY A 55 -8.88 -15.43 -21.07
CA GLY A 55 -10.14 -14.73 -20.86
C GLY A 55 -10.70 -14.88 -19.43
N GLU A 56 -10.02 -15.61 -18.56
CA GLU A 56 -10.46 -15.85 -17.18
C GLU A 56 -9.95 -14.76 -16.22
N ALA A 57 -10.71 -14.50 -15.15
CA ALA A 57 -10.31 -13.60 -14.06
C ALA A 57 -9.89 -12.16 -14.45
N GLN A 58 -10.21 -11.71 -15.66
CA GLN A 58 -9.84 -10.38 -16.17
C GLN A 58 -10.41 -9.25 -15.29
N LEU A 59 -11.69 -9.34 -14.92
CA LEU A 59 -12.35 -8.38 -14.03
C LEU A 59 -11.59 -8.23 -12.71
N TYR A 60 -11.24 -9.34 -12.07
CA TYR A 60 -10.52 -9.36 -10.80
C TYR A 60 -9.08 -8.87 -10.94
N THR A 61 -8.43 -9.18 -12.06
CA THR A 61 -7.10 -8.65 -12.40
C THR A 61 -7.13 -7.12 -12.49
N TYR A 62 -8.12 -6.54 -13.19
CA TYR A 62 -8.26 -5.09 -13.29
C TYR A 62 -8.56 -4.43 -11.94
N MET A 63 -9.40 -5.06 -11.10
CA MET A 63 -9.65 -4.57 -9.74
C MET A 63 -8.36 -4.52 -8.91
N VAL A 64 -7.51 -5.54 -8.99
CA VAL A 64 -6.20 -5.53 -8.32
C VAL A 64 -5.29 -4.45 -8.90
N LEU A 65 -5.27 -4.24 -10.22
CA LEU A 65 -4.47 -3.20 -10.87
C LEU A 65 -4.90 -1.77 -10.49
N ILE A 66 -6.20 -1.51 -10.30
CA ILE A 66 -6.68 -0.21 -9.80
C ILE A 66 -6.04 0.14 -8.45
N SER A 67 -5.82 -0.87 -7.60
CA SER A 67 -5.16 -0.64 -6.31
C SER A 67 -3.72 -0.14 -6.46
N GLU A 68 -3.03 -0.40 -7.57
CA GLU A 68 -1.67 0.10 -7.81
C GLU A 68 -1.60 1.60 -8.04
N VAL A 69 -2.73 2.26 -8.34
CA VAL A 69 -2.83 3.72 -8.41
C VAL A 69 -2.50 4.37 -7.06
N THR A 70 -2.67 3.66 -5.94
CA THR A 70 -2.32 4.20 -4.62
C THR A 70 -0.82 4.19 -4.32
N THR A 71 0.00 3.54 -5.15
CA THR A 71 1.45 3.43 -4.99
C THR A 71 2.19 4.77 -5.16
N PRO A 72 1.98 5.56 -6.23
CA PRO A 72 2.64 6.87 -6.39
C PRO A 72 2.32 7.86 -5.25
N GLU A 73 1.15 7.76 -4.63
CA GLU A 73 0.73 8.65 -3.53
C GLU A 73 1.62 8.46 -2.29
N ILE A 74 1.93 7.20 -1.97
CA ILE A 74 2.86 6.84 -0.89
C ILE A 74 4.28 7.33 -1.20
N HIS A 75 4.72 7.22 -2.46
CA HIS A 75 6.03 7.72 -2.88
C HIS A 75 6.13 9.24 -2.75
N LEU A 76 5.06 9.97 -3.08
CA LEU A 76 5.00 11.42 -2.88
C LEU A 76 5.11 11.79 -1.39
N ARG A 77 4.47 11.04 -0.49
CA ARG A 77 4.61 11.26 0.96
C ARG A 77 6.05 11.13 1.42
N TRP A 78 6.73 10.08 0.94
CA TRP A 78 8.13 9.83 1.26
C TRP A 78 9.04 10.92 0.70
N TYR A 79 8.78 11.38 -0.53
CA TYR A 79 9.52 12.48 -1.12
C TYR A 79 9.42 13.76 -0.28
N LEU A 80 8.20 14.12 0.14
CA LEU A 80 7.96 15.27 1.02
C LEU A 80 8.61 15.11 2.40
N ASP A 81 8.67 13.89 2.94
CA ASP A 81 9.38 13.62 4.19
C ASP A 81 10.89 13.87 4.05
N THR A 82 11.50 13.28 3.02
CA THR A 82 12.94 13.41 2.73
C THR A 82 13.34 14.85 2.44
N ALA A 83 12.46 15.64 1.83
CA ALA A 83 12.65 17.08 1.61
C ALA A 83 12.48 17.94 2.89
N GLY A 84 12.24 17.33 4.07
CA GLY A 84 12.03 18.06 5.33
C GLY A 84 10.66 18.74 5.44
N MET A 85 9.73 18.47 4.52
CA MET A 85 8.46 19.17 4.40
C MET A 85 7.33 18.60 5.27
N LYS A 86 7.65 17.85 6.34
CA LYS A 86 6.67 17.23 7.26
C LYS A 86 5.66 18.21 7.88
N ARG A 87 6.03 19.48 8.04
CA ARG A 87 5.17 20.55 8.60
C ARG A 87 4.33 21.27 7.54
N SER A 88 4.58 21.04 6.25
CA SER A 88 3.87 21.70 5.15
C SER A 88 2.41 21.26 5.03
N THR A 89 1.56 22.12 4.49
CA THR A 89 0.17 21.78 4.12
C THR A 89 0.12 20.70 3.03
N ALA A 90 1.10 20.68 2.11
CA ALA A 90 1.23 19.63 1.11
C ALA A 90 1.35 18.22 1.72
N TYR A 91 2.14 18.07 2.79
CA TYR A 91 2.28 16.79 3.51
C TYR A 91 0.98 16.33 4.20
N LEU A 92 0.16 17.29 4.65
CA LEU A 92 -1.16 17.00 5.21
C LEU A 92 -2.14 16.57 4.11
N ILE A 93 -2.25 17.34 3.02
CA ILE A 93 -3.13 17.03 1.88
C ILE A 93 -2.79 15.65 1.32
N ASN A 94 -1.51 15.37 1.08
CA ASN A 94 -1.07 14.05 0.62
C ASN A 94 -1.48 12.94 1.60
N GLY A 95 -1.39 13.17 2.91
CA GLY A 95 -1.86 12.20 3.92
C GLY A 95 -3.36 11.93 3.86
N VAL A 96 -4.17 12.95 3.59
CA VAL A 96 -5.63 12.82 3.40
C VAL A 96 -5.94 12.08 2.10
N VAL A 97 -5.26 12.42 0.99
CA VAL A 97 -5.39 11.73 -0.30
C VAL A 97 -5.07 10.25 -0.16
N ILE A 98 -3.95 9.90 0.50
CA ILE A 98 -3.58 8.51 0.79
C ILE A 98 -4.69 7.81 1.58
N PHE A 99 -5.24 8.45 2.61
CA PHE A 99 -6.31 7.85 3.42
C PHE A 99 -7.55 7.53 2.57
N ILE A 100 -8.00 8.48 1.74
CA ILE A 100 -9.17 8.31 0.87
C ILE A 100 -8.90 7.27 -0.22
N GLY A 101 -7.77 7.37 -0.92
CA GLY A 101 -7.35 6.44 -1.97
C GLY A 101 -7.25 5.02 -1.44
N TRP A 102 -6.66 4.84 -0.24
CA TRP A 102 -6.58 3.53 0.40
C TRP A 102 -7.94 2.96 0.77
N LEU A 103 -8.83 3.76 1.35
CA LEU A 103 -10.19 3.33 1.69
C LEU A 103 -10.94 2.85 0.44
N ILE A 104 -10.93 3.63 -0.63
CA ILE A 104 -11.69 3.32 -1.85
C ILE A 104 -11.05 2.14 -2.60
N ALA A 105 -9.78 2.27 -3.00
CA ALA A 105 -9.14 1.34 -3.92
C ALA A 105 -8.62 0.06 -3.25
N ARG A 106 -8.38 0.06 -1.93
CA ARG A 106 -7.73 -1.06 -1.23
C ARG A 106 -8.62 -1.73 -0.18
N VAL A 107 -9.62 -1.04 0.38
CA VAL A 107 -10.57 -1.61 1.35
C VAL A 107 -11.92 -1.89 0.69
N LEU A 108 -12.60 -0.86 0.17
CA LEU A 108 -13.93 -1.00 -0.41
C LEU A 108 -13.90 -1.82 -1.70
N LEU A 109 -12.95 -1.57 -2.60
CA LEU A 109 -12.81 -2.33 -3.84
C LEU A 109 -12.53 -3.81 -3.59
N PHE A 110 -11.68 -4.14 -2.60
CA PHE A 110 -11.41 -5.53 -2.23
C PHE A 110 -12.64 -6.18 -1.59
N GLY A 111 -13.35 -5.46 -0.71
CA GLY A 111 -14.62 -5.93 -0.15
C GLY A 111 -15.65 -6.22 -1.24
N TYR A 112 -15.80 -5.30 -2.21
CA TYR A 112 -16.65 -5.50 -3.38
C TYR A 112 -16.21 -6.68 -4.23
N MET A 113 -14.91 -6.87 -4.42
CA MET A 113 -14.37 -8.00 -5.18
C MET A 113 -14.79 -9.34 -4.56
N PHE A 114 -14.65 -9.51 -3.24
CA PHE A 114 -15.08 -10.73 -2.56
C PHE A 114 -16.60 -10.93 -2.61
N TYR A 115 -17.36 -9.85 -2.47
CA TYR A 115 -18.81 -9.89 -2.63
C TYR A 115 -19.20 -10.32 -4.05
N HIS A 116 -18.54 -9.79 -5.08
CA HIS A 116 -18.77 -10.16 -6.47
C HIS A 116 -18.42 -11.63 -6.74
N VAL A 117 -17.30 -12.12 -6.20
CA VAL A 117 -16.91 -13.53 -6.27
C VAL A 117 -17.95 -14.43 -5.59
N TYR A 118 -18.47 -14.03 -4.43
CA TYR A 118 -19.52 -14.77 -3.73
C TYR A 118 -20.80 -14.89 -4.57
N LEU A 119 -21.24 -13.79 -5.19
CA LEU A 119 -22.43 -13.81 -6.05
C LEU A 119 -22.23 -14.64 -7.33
N HIS A 120 -21.01 -14.69 -7.86
CA HIS A 120 -20.68 -15.40 -9.10
C HIS A 120 -19.91 -16.70 -8.83
N TYR A 121 -20.10 -17.30 -7.65
CA TYR A 121 -19.31 -18.44 -7.19
C TYR A 121 -19.36 -19.61 -8.19
N ASP A 122 -20.54 -19.92 -8.73
CA ASP A 122 -20.76 -21.00 -9.71
C ASP A 122 -19.98 -20.80 -11.03
N GLN A 123 -19.62 -19.56 -11.36
CA GLN A 123 -18.78 -19.25 -12.51
C GLN A 123 -17.30 -19.38 -12.16
N VAL A 124 -16.91 -18.93 -10.96
CA VAL A 124 -15.51 -18.94 -10.51
C VAL A 124 -15.00 -20.37 -10.27
N ILE A 125 -15.84 -21.28 -9.77
CA ILE A 125 -15.44 -22.69 -9.58
C ILE A 125 -15.20 -23.47 -10.88
N LYS A 126 -15.68 -22.95 -12.02
CA LYS A 126 -15.48 -23.55 -13.35
C LYS A 126 -14.18 -23.12 -14.01
N MET A 127 -13.49 -22.12 -13.45
CA MET A 127 -12.20 -21.66 -13.94
C MET A 127 -11.14 -22.74 -13.80
N HIS A 128 -10.07 -22.63 -14.59
CA HIS A 128 -8.90 -23.48 -14.38
C HIS A 128 -8.33 -23.29 -12.96
N ALA A 129 -7.66 -24.32 -12.43
CA ALA A 129 -7.09 -24.28 -11.08
C ALA A 129 -6.19 -23.06 -10.83
N PHE A 130 -5.43 -22.63 -11.85
CA PHE A 130 -4.61 -21.43 -11.76
C PHE A 130 -5.45 -20.14 -11.64
N GLY A 131 -6.49 -19.98 -12.48
CA GLY A 131 -7.44 -18.87 -12.38
C GLY A 131 -8.16 -18.83 -11.03
N PHE A 132 -8.58 -19.99 -10.50
CA PHE A 132 -9.18 -20.11 -9.18
C PHE A 132 -8.23 -19.60 -8.07
N VAL A 133 -6.96 -20.02 -8.10
CA VAL A 133 -5.95 -19.55 -7.14
C VAL A 133 -5.70 -18.04 -7.28
N LEU A 134 -5.71 -17.50 -8.50
CA LEU A 134 -5.57 -16.06 -8.74
C LEU A 134 -6.77 -15.24 -8.23
N VAL A 135 -7.98 -15.78 -8.24
CA VAL A 135 -9.18 -15.06 -7.76
C VAL A 135 -9.32 -15.11 -6.25
N PHE A 136 -8.95 -16.23 -5.62
CA PHE A 136 -9.09 -16.39 -4.16
C PHE A 136 -7.80 -16.11 -3.39
N GLY A 137 -6.69 -16.75 -3.78
CA GLY A 137 -5.45 -16.73 -3.01
C GLY A 137 -4.80 -15.35 -3.00
N VAL A 138 -4.53 -14.80 -4.19
CA VAL A 138 -3.83 -13.52 -4.32
C VAL A 138 -4.62 -12.38 -3.65
N PRO A 139 -5.93 -12.18 -3.93
CA PRO A 139 -6.65 -11.07 -3.35
C PRO A 139 -6.89 -11.21 -1.85
N SER A 140 -6.99 -12.43 -1.32
CA SER A 140 -7.10 -12.66 0.14
C SER A 140 -5.85 -12.21 0.88
N ALA A 141 -4.67 -12.61 0.38
CA ALA A 141 -3.40 -12.17 0.95
C ALA A 141 -3.24 -10.64 0.86
N LEU A 142 -3.59 -10.06 -0.29
CA LEU A 142 -3.57 -8.61 -0.50
C LEU A 142 -4.57 -7.87 0.40
N GLY A 143 -5.78 -8.41 0.58
CA GLY A 143 -6.82 -7.81 1.42
C GLY A 143 -6.41 -7.73 2.90
N ILE A 144 -5.84 -8.81 3.45
CA ILE A 144 -5.32 -8.82 4.83
C ILE A 144 -4.24 -7.75 4.99
N LEU A 145 -3.28 -7.72 4.05
CA LEU A 145 -2.21 -6.73 4.06
C LEU A 145 -2.75 -5.31 3.95
N ASN A 146 -3.73 -5.07 3.08
CA ASN A 146 -4.37 -3.77 2.88
C ASN A 146 -5.06 -3.27 4.16
N LEU A 147 -5.74 -4.15 4.92
CA LEU A 147 -6.36 -3.80 6.19
C LEU A 147 -5.33 -3.45 7.27
N MET A 148 -4.24 -4.23 7.37
CA MET A 148 -3.14 -3.94 8.29
C MET A 148 -2.53 -2.56 8.02
N TRP A 149 -2.31 -2.21 6.74
CA TRP A 149 -1.79 -0.91 6.34
C TRP A 149 -2.77 0.22 6.56
N PHE A 150 -4.06 -0.01 6.32
CA PHE A 150 -5.07 1.00 6.59
C PHE A 150 -5.07 1.42 8.07
N GLY A 151 -4.94 0.45 8.98
CA GLY A 151 -4.76 0.74 10.41
C GLY A 151 -3.53 1.59 10.71
N LYS A 152 -2.42 1.39 9.99
CA LYS A 152 -1.21 2.22 10.11
C LYS A 152 -1.43 3.64 9.56
N ILE A 153 -2.13 3.78 8.44
CA ILE A 153 -2.44 5.08 7.82
C ILE A 153 -3.34 5.91 8.75
N ILE A 154 -4.40 5.31 9.32
CA ILE A 154 -5.27 5.96 10.30
C ILE A 154 -4.44 6.49 11.48
N LYS A 155 -3.60 5.64 12.07
CA LYS A 155 -2.73 6.03 13.19
C LYS A 155 -1.77 7.16 12.80
N GLY A 156 -1.20 7.12 11.61
CA GLY A 156 -0.29 8.16 11.10
C GLY A 156 -0.97 9.51 10.88
N LEU A 157 -2.17 9.50 10.30
CA LEU A 157 -2.97 10.70 10.08
C LEU A 157 -3.44 11.31 11.40
N ALA A 158 -3.96 10.50 12.32
CA ALA A 158 -4.39 10.94 13.65
C ALA A 158 -3.26 11.63 14.42
N LYS A 159 -2.05 11.06 14.40
CA LYS A 159 -0.85 11.67 15.01
C LYS A 159 -0.51 13.03 14.39
N THR A 160 -0.61 13.15 13.07
CA THR A 160 -0.32 14.39 12.34
C THR A 160 -1.31 15.50 12.71
N LEU A 161 -2.60 15.17 12.81
CA LEU A 161 -3.66 16.09 13.20
C LEU A 161 -3.56 16.51 14.67
N ALA A 162 -3.34 15.55 15.58
CA ALA A 162 -3.19 15.82 17.01
C ALA A 162 -2.01 16.76 17.28
N LYS A 163 -0.87 16.53 16.61
CA LYS A 163 0.29 17.41 16.71
C LYS A 163 -0.02 18.80 16.21
N ARG A 164 -0.64 18.97 15.03
CA ARG A 164 -1.00 20.32 14.53
C ARG A 164 -1.91 21.07 15.49
N ARG A 165 -2.91 20.39 16.08
CA ARG A 165 -3.82 21.00 17.05
C ARG A 165 -3.07 21.54 18.29
N SER A 166 -1.99 20.89 18.73
CA SER A 166 -1.20 21.39 19.87
C SER A 166 -0.45 22.68 19.51
N TRP A 167 0.19 22.74 18.33
CA TRP A 167 0.89 23.96 17.87
C TRP A 167 -0.06 25.15 17.74
N THR A 168 -1.26 24.93 17.20
CA THR A 168 -2.25 26.02 17.08
C THR A 168 -2.65 26.57 18.45
N LYS A 169 -2.91 25.69 19.43
CA LYS A 169 -3.24 26.12 20.79
C LYS A 169 -2.12 26.90 21.49
N GLU A 170 -0.87 26.54 21.24
CA GLU A 170 0.31 27.22 21.80
C GLU A 170 0.44 28.64 21.22
N LEU A 171 0.31 28.78 19.89
CA LEU A 171 0.29 30.09 19.22
C LEU A 171 -0.87 30.99 19.65
N ASP A 172 -2.04 30.41 19.93
CA ASP A 172 -3.20 31.14 20.42
C ASP A 172 -3.04 31.56 21.90
N SER A 173 -2.14 30.93 22.66
CA SER A 173 -1.88 31.25 24.07
C SER A 173 -0.74 32.25 24.29
N GLU A 174 0.11 32.46 23.29
CA GLU A 174 1.21 33.45 23.31
C GLU A 174 0.78 34.83 22.78
N ASN A 175 -0.41 34.94 22.15
CA ASN A 175 -1.02 36.20 21.68
C ASN A 175 -2.10 36.70 22.65
#